data_AF-A0A7X8TBE1-F1
#
_entry.id   AF-A0A7X8TBE1-F1
#
_cell.length_a   1.000
_cell.length_b   1.000
_cell.length_c   1.000
_cell.angle_alpha   90.00
_cell.angle_beta   90.00
_cell.angle_gamma   90.00
#
_symmetry.space_group_name_H-M   'P 1'
#
loop_
_entity.id
_entity.type
_entity.pdbx_description
1 polymer ?
#
loop_
_entity_poly.entity_id
_entity_poly.type
_entity_poly.pdbx_seq_one_letter_code
_entity_poly.pdbx_strand_id
1 'polypeptide(L)' 'MATQRYIVQNNLNIYRTVLDVVTGKATVVGGMVMDMLSDEEARELAGWLNWEHQQKSSRLELSVSS' A
#
# COMPACT_ATOMS: atom_id res chain seq x y z
N MET A 1 15.10 -7.99 -1.35
CA MET A 1 13.75 -8.20 -1.91
C MET A 1 12.98 -6.92 -1.67
N ALA A 2 12.34 -6.33 -2.70
CA ALA A 2 11.50 -5.17 -2.48
C ALA A 2 10.29 -5.62 -1.66
N THR A 3 10.34 -5.37 -0.35
CA THR A 3 9.30 -5.78 0.59
C THR A 3 8.00 -5.07 0.19
N GLN A 4 7.00 -5.84 -0.21
CA GLN A 4 5.65 -5.30 -0.42
C GLN A 4 5.14 -4.79 0.93
N ARG A 5 5.03 -3.46 1.04
CA ARG A 5 4.58 -2.78 2.25
C ARG A 5 3.06 -2.79 2.36
N TYR A 6 2.37 -2.73 1.23
CA TYR A 6 0.92 -2.68 1.17
C TYR A 6 0.36 -3.99 0.64
N ILE A 7 -0.59 -4.59 1.37
CA ILE A 7 -1.22 -5.86 1.00
C ILE A 7 -2.74 -5.74 0.96
N VAL A 8 -3.36 -6.59 0.14
CA VAL A 8 -4.82 -6.73 0.11
C VAL A 8 -5.24 -7.76 1.15
N GLN A 9 -6.12 -7.37 2.05
CA GLN A 9 -6.76 -8.25 3.02
C GLN A 9 -8.26 -8.37 2.73
N ASN A 10 -8.78 -9.59 2.91
CA ASN A 10 -10.22 -9.85 2.84
C ASN A 10 -10.92 -9.28 4.08
N ASN A 11 -11.96 -8.48 3.86
CA ASN A 11 -12.91 -8.07 4.89
C ASN A 11 -14.19 -8.95 4.79
N LEU A 12 -15.17 -8.78 5.69
CA LEU A 12 -16.43 -9.52 5.66
C LEU A 12 -17.16 -9.32 4.31
N ASN A 13 -17.64 -10.43 3.75
CA ASN A 13 -18.35 -10.55 2.46
C ASN A 13 -17.47 -10.41 1.21
N ILE A 14 -17.51 -9.25 0.55
CA ILE A 14 -16.96 -9.03 -0.80
C ILE A 14 -15.94 -7.89 -0.85
N TYR A 15 -15.75 -7.20 0.28
CA TYR A 15 -14.90 -6.04 0.36
C TYR A 15 -13.47 -6.43 0.70
N ARG A 16 -12.55 -5.60 0.22
CA ARG A 16 -11.13 -5.68 0.47
C ARG A 16 -10.65 -4.44 1.17
N THR A 17 -9.63 -4.63 1.99
CA THR A 17 -8.92 -3.57 2.71
C THR A 17 -7.47 -3.59 2.26
N VAL A 18 -6.91 -2.42 1.94
CA VAL A 18 -5.46 -2.29 1.74
C VAL A 18 -4.81 -1.98 3.07
N LEU A 19 -3.97 -2.89 3.55
CA LEU A 19 -3.23 -2.76 4.82
C LEU A 19 -1.79 -2.36 4.58
N ASP A 20 -1.27 -1.47 5.41
CA ASP A 20 0.18 -1.27 5.57
C ASP A 20 0.71 -2.31 6.56
N VAL A 21 1.54 -3.25 6.10
CA VAL A 21 2.08 -4.34 6.94
C VAL A 21 3.00 -3.84 8.04
N VAL A 22 3.57 -2.63 7.90
CA VAL A 22 4.44 -2.04 8.92
C VAL A 22 3.62 -1.57 10.13
N THR A 23 2.43 -1.02 9.87
CA THR A 23 1.57 -0.48 10.94
C THR A 23 0.45 -1.42 11.35
N GLY A 24 0.14 -2.42 10.52
CA GLY A 24 -1.00 -3.32 10.67
C GLY A 24 -2.37 -2.64 10.48
N LYS A 25 -2.40 -1.41 9.95
CA LYS A 25 -3.61 -0.61 9.82
C LYS A 25 -4.04 -0.46 8.36
N ALA A 26 -5.33 -0.18 8.17
CA ALA A 26 -5.88 0.22 6.88
C ALA A 26 -5.18 1.50 6.39
N THR A 27 -4.77 1.48 5.13
CA THR A 27 -4.12 2.61 4.50
C THR A 27 -5.10 3.77 4.37
N VAL A 28 -4.61 4.99 4.63
CA VAL A 28 -5.35 6.23 4.41
C VAL A 28 -4.75 6.96 3.23
N VAL A 29 -5.55 7.26 2.21
CA VAL A 29 -5.14 8.04 1.03
C VAL A 29 -6.06 9.24 0.90
N GLY A 30 -5.51 10.45 0.82
CA GLY A 30 -6.31 11.67 0.72
C GLY A 30 -7.30 11.89 1.87
N GLY A 31 -7.05 11.30 3.05
CA GLY A 31 -7.95 11.34 4.19
C GLY A 31 -9.05 10.28 4.20
N MET A 32 -9.12 9.41 3.19
CA MET A 32 -10.07 8.29 3.13
C MET A 32 -9.42 6.98 3.54
N VAL A 33 -10.10 6.20 4.38
CA VAL A 33 -9.70 4.85 4.78
C VAL A 33 -10.02 3.88 3.65
N MET A 34 -9.05 3.03 3.28
CA MET A 34 -9.16 2.09 2.18
C MET A 34 -9.64 0.71 2.64
N ASP A 35 -10.83 0.64 3.24
CA ASP A 35 -11.38 -0.53 3.92
C ASP A 35 -12.61 -1.19 3.25
N MET A 36 -13.18 -0.55 2.22
CA MET A 36 -14.36 -1.02 1.48
C MET A 36 -14.14 -0.99 -0.04
N LEU A 37 -13.06 -1.60 -0.52
CA LEU A 37 -12.75 -1.67 -1.94
C LEU A 37 -13.25 -2.98 -2.57
N SER A 38 -13.52 -2.98 -3.87
CA SER A 38 -13.63 -4.23 -4.63
C SER A 38 -12.28 -4.95 -4.74
N ASP A 39 -12.29 -6.22 -5.18
CA ASP A 39 -11.06 -7.00 -5.35
C ASP A 39 -10.10 -6.36 -6.37
N GLU A 40 -10.64 -5.82 -7.47
CA GLU A 40 -9.88 -5.15 -8.51
C GLU A 40 -9.26 -3.85 -7.99
N GLU A 41 -10.08 -2.95 -7.43
CA GLU A 41 -9.62 -1.67 -6.89
C GLU A 41 -8.53 -1.83 -5.82
N ALA A 42 -8.69 -2.82 -4.93
CA ALA A 42 -7.71 -3.08 -3.87
C ALA A 42 -6.37 -3.56 -4.43
N ARG A 43 -6.37 -4.42 -5.45
CA ARG A 43 -5.14 -4.91 -6.10
C ARG A 43 -4.42 -3.80 -6.84
N GLU A 44 -5.14 -2.99 -7.60
CA GLU A 44 -4.58 -1.87 -8.32
C GLU A 44 -3.95 -0.85 -7.35
N LEU A 45 -4.68 -0.50 -6.29
CA LEU A 45 -4.19 0.43 -5.28
C LEU A 45 -2.96 -0.11 -4.54
N ALA A 46 -2.97 -1.37 -4.10
CA ALA A 46 -1.81 -1.99 -3.46
C ALA A 46 -0.59 -2.02 -4.41
N GLY A 47 -0.81 -2.30 -5.69
CA GLY A 47 0.24 -2.24 -6.72
C GLY A 47 0.84 -0.85 -6.86
N TRP A 48 0.00 0.17 -6.98
CA TRP A 48 0.41 1.58 -7.08
C TRP A 48 1.19 2.04 -5.85
N LEU A 49 0.69 1.75 -4.65
CA LEU A 49 1.35 2.14 -3.40
C LEU A 49 2.70 1.44 -3.21
N ASN A 50 2.80 0.17 -3.58
CA ASN A 50 4.08 -0.55 -3.54
C ASN A 50 5.08 -0.01 -4.57
N TRP A 51 4.64 0.35 -5.77
CA TRP A 51 5.48 0.98 -6.79
C TRP A 51 5.97 2.37 -6.36
N GLU A 52 5.09 3.20 -5.79
CA GLU A 52 5.45 4.52 -5.25
C GLU A 52 6.44 4.37 -4.08
N HIS A 53 6.22 3.41 -3.18
CA HIS A 53 7.12 3.14 -2.07
C HIS A 53 8.53 2.74 -2.54
N GLN A 54 8.61 1.88 -3.56
CA GLN A 54 9.90 1.46 -4.13
C GLN A 54 10.66 2.62 -4.78
N GLN A 55 9.96 3.54 -5.48
CA GLN A 55 10.60 4.73 -6.05
C GLN A 55 11.04 5.75 -5.00
N LYS A 56 10.28 5.92 -3.92
CA LYS A 56 10.70 6.78 -2.81
C LYS A 56 11.94 6.19 -2.11
N SER A 57 11.99 4.86 -1.96
CA SER A 57 13.15 4.17 -1.39
C SER A 57 14.41 4.37 -2.24
N SER A 58 14.32 4.24 -3.57
CA SER A 58 15.48 4.44 -4.45
C SER A 58 15.95 5.89 -4.53
N ARG A 59 15.03 6.86 -4.39
CA ARG A 59 15.37 8.29 -4.35
C ARG A 59 16.08 8.71 -3.05
N LEU A 60 15.79 8.06 -1.92
CA LEU A 60 16.43 8.36 -0.64
C LEU A 60 17.87 7.84 -0.58
N GLU A 61 18.19 6.70 -1.19
CA GLU A 61 19.57 6.17 -1.20
C GLU A 61 20.56 7.06 -1.97
N LEU A 62 20.09 7.79 -2.98
CA LEU A 62 20.91 8.74 -3.75
C LEU A 62 21.20 10.04 -2.99
N SER A 63 20.42 10.38 -1.95
CA SER A 63 20.58 11.63 -1.18
C SER A 63 21.48 11.50 0.05
N VAL A 64 21.74 10.28 0.52
CA VAL A 64 22.55 10.04 1.74
C VAL A 64 24.05 9.90 1.40
N SER A 65 24.40 9.86 0.12
CA SER A 65 25.77 9.67 -0.37
C SER A 65 26.47 10.97 -0.82
N SER A 66 26.02 12.14 -0.37
CA SER A 66 26.62 13.46 -0.71
C SER A 66 27.23 14.15 0.51
#